data_AF-A0A0F4GBP1-F1
#
_entry.id   AF-A0A0F4GBP1-F1
#
_cell.length_a   1.000
_cell.length_b   1.000
_cell.length_c   1.000
_cell.angle_alpha   90.00
_cell.angle_beta   90.00
_cell.angle_gamma   90.00
#
_symmetry.space_group_name_H-M   'P 1'
#
loop_
_entity.id
_entity.type
_entity.pdbx_description
1 polymer ?
#
loop_
_entity_poly.entity_id
_entity_poly.type
_entity_poly.pdbx_seq_one_letter_code
_entity_poly.pdbx_strand_id
1 'polypeptide(L)'
;MDLSLASHTQKTAAIIGDFNRTALEAPWEANAPDSSLRAANDFLKTTDLVAFDPSFFNLIGSEARVEHVWDPANTTIHEASCLIPKLNSLYFASWAFNHDWHFPPQCHDERSQANHDGSAGHERTGCQMYNGSLYITTDGGEGTYASLVKVDPLTWKSEVILNNFYQQPFQGFNDLDIDPQGNIWMTDSSSAWSNALTDFAPAT
;
A
#
# COMPACT_ATOMS: atom_id res chain seq x y z
N MET A 1 8.67 -16.68 45.47
CA MET A 1 8.28 -15.92 44.26
C MET A 1 9.48 -15.90 43.37
N ASP A 2 9.46 -16.74 42.34
CA ASP A 2 10.54 -16.87 41.37
C ASP A 2 10.02 -16.27 40.05
N LEU A 3 10.53 -15.10 39.69
CA LEU A 3 10.20 -14.40 38.45
C LEU A 3 11.22 -14.84 37.40
N SER A 4 11.03 -16.04 36.86
CA SER A 4 11.75 -16.44 35.66
C SER A 4 11.18 -15.66 34.46
N LEU A 5 12.00 -14.75 33.92
CA LEU A 5 11.76 -14.06 32.67
C LEU A 5 11.71 -15.10 31.55
N ALA A 6 10.51 -15.41 31.07
CA ALA A 6 10.33 -16.19 29.85
C ALA A 6 10.91 -15.38 28.69
N SER A 7 12.12 -15.72 28.26
CA SER A 7 12.72 -15.15 27.05
C SER A 7 11.83 -15.55 25.88
N HIS A 8 11.04 -14.61 25.37
CA HIS A 8 10.28 -14.81 24.15
C HIS A 8 11.28 -14.86 23.01
N THR A 9 11.64 -16.06 22.57
CA THR A 9 12.34 -16.26 21.31
C THR A 9 11.35 -15.89 20.22
N GLN A 10 11.44 -14.65 19.72
CA GLN A 10 10.71 -14.20 18.56
C GLN A 10 11.08 -15.16 17.43
N LYS A 11 10.15 -16.03 17.04
CA LYS A 11 10.35 -16.95 15.92
C LYS A 11 10.30 -16.14 14.64
N THR A 12 11.41 -15.51 14.28
CA THR A 12 11.60 -15.05 12.92
C THR A 12 11.72 -16.30 12.04
N ALA A 13 10.89 -16.37 11.01
CA ALA A 13 11.13 -17.30 9.91
C ALA A 13 12.41 -16.83 9.21
N ALA A 14 13.56 -17.31 9.68
CA ALA A 14 14.81 -17.12 8.96
C ALA A 14 14.78 -18.09 7.77
N ILE A 15 14.82 -17.55 6.55
CA ILE A 15 15.14 -18.39 5.40
C ILE A 15 16.60 -18.82 5.60
N ILE A 16 16.81 -20.07 6.01
CA ILE A 16 18.15 -20.60 6.28
C ILE A 16 18.86 -20.78 4.93
N GLY A 17 19.84 -19.94 4.64
CA GLY A 17 20.68 -20.03 3.45
C GLY A 17 21.60 -18.83 3.29
N ASP A 18 22.77 -19.05 2.67
CA ASP A 18 23.64 -17.98 2.21
C ASP A 18 23.06 -17.40 0.91
N PHE A 19 22.36 -16.27 1.02
CA PHE A 19 21.91 -15.51 -0.12
C PHE A 19 23.04 -14.56 -0.53
N ASN A 20 23.75 -14.87 -1.61
CA ASN A 20 24.67 -13.92 -2.24
C ASN A 20 23.89 -12.87 -3.06
N ARG A 21 22.83 -12.31 -2.47
CA ARG A 21 21.96 -11.29 -3.04
C ARG A 21 21.28 -10.51 -1.91
N THR A 22 20.87 -9.28 -2.19
CA THR A 22 20.05 -8.48 -1.28
C THR A 22 18.59 -8.95 -1.31
N ALA A 23 17.82 -8.57 -0.29
CA ALA A 23 16.36 -8.78 -0.29
C ALA A 23 15.63 -8.02 -1.41
N LEU A 24 16.31 -7.06 -2.05
CA LEU A 24 15.78 -6.23 -3.13
C LEU A 24 16.03 -6.83 -4.52
N GLU A 25 16.92 -7.81 -4.63
CA GLU A 25 17.16 -8.53 -5.88
C GLU A 25 16.19 -9.70 -6.02
N ALA A 26 15.74 -9.96 -7.24
CA ALA A 26 14.76 -11.01 -7.49
C ALA A 26 15.27 -12.39 -7.06
N PRO A 27 14.41 -13.27 -6.52
CA PRO A 27 14.82 -14.61 -6.07
C PRO A 27 15.54 -15.45 -7.14
N TRP A 28 15.18 -15.29 -8.41
CA TRP A 28 15.77 -16.02 -9.54
C TRP A 28 17.15 -15.51 -9.98
N GLU A 29 17.63 -14.39 -9.42
CA GLU A 29 19.03 -13.95 -9.60
C GLU A 29 20.01 -14.69 -8.67
N ALA A 30 19.51 -15.51 -7.74
CA ALA A 30 20.36 -16.27 -6.84
C ALA A 30 21.15 -17.39 -7.56
N ASN A 31 22.41 -17.58 -7.15
CA ASN A 31 23.21 -18.72 -7.57
C ASN A 31 22.75 -19.99 -6.84
N ALA A 32 22.03 -20.88 -7.55
CA ALA A 32 21.51 -22.12 -6.98
C ALA A 32 22.44 -23.32 -7.26
N PRO A 33 22.88 -24.08 -6.24
CA PRO A 33 23.70 -25.27 -6.43
C PRO A 33 22.92 -26.45 -7.01
N ASP A 34 21.59 -26.48 -6.82
CA ASP A 34 20.69 -27.48 -7.38
C ASP A 34 20.39 -27.21 -8.87
N SER A 35 20.49 -28.24 -9.72
CA SER A 35 20.27 -28.09 -11.17
C SER A 35 18.84 -27.79 -11.56
N SER A 36 17.86 -28.30 -10.80
CA SER A 36 16.45 -28.03 -11.08
C SER A 36 16.07 -26.58 -10.75
N LEU A 37 16.64 -26.04 -9.66
CA LEU A 37 16.50 -24.62 -9.32
C LEU A 37 17.17 -23.71 -10.34
N ARG A 38 18.35 -24.07 -10.87
CA ARG A 38 18.97 -23.30 -11.96
C ARG A 38 18.08 -23.26 -13.20
N ALA A 39 17.53 -24.39 -13.62
CA ALA A 39 16.63 -24.44 -14.77
C ALA A 39 15.36 -23.59 -14.55
N ALA A 40 14.81 -23.59 -13.34
CA ALA A 40 13.68 -22.73 -12.98
C ALA A 40 14.06 -21.23 -13.04
N ASN A 41 15.22 -20.85 -12.49
CA ASN A 41 15.72 -19.49 -12.55
C ASN A 41 15.96 -19.03 -14.00
N ASP A 42 16.56 -19.89 -14.83
CA ASP A 42 16.79 -19.61 -16.25
C ASP A 42 15.47 -19.36 -17.00
N PHE A 43 14.41 -20.12 -16.69
CA PHE A 43 13.07 -19.87 -17.23
C PHE A 43 12.48 -18.53 -16.72
N LEU A 44 12.56 -18.26 -15.42
CA LEU A 44 12.05 -17.02 -14.82
C LEU A 44 12.73 -15.76 -15.37
N LYS A 45 13.97 -15.86 -15.84
CA LYS A 45 14.68 -14.78 -16.54
C LYS A 45 14.12 -14.46 -17.93
N THR A 46 13.25 -15.31 -18.46
CA THR A 46 12.66 -15.14 -19.81
C THR A 46 11.24 -14.60 -19.80
N THR A 47 10.63 -14.39 -18.62
CA THR A 47 9.24 -13.95 -18.50
C THR A 47 9.02 -13.07 -17.28
N ASP A 48 8.19 -12.04 -17.44
CA ASP A 48 7.75 -11.16 -16.35
C ASP A 48 6.43 -11.63 -15.72
N LEU A 49 5.81 -12.67 -16.27
CA LEU A 49 4.54 -13.21 -15.82
C LEU A 49 4.57 -14.74 -15.82
N VAL A 50 4.22 -15.34 -14.68
CA VAL A 50 4.07 -16.78 -14.53
C VAL A 50 2.69 -17.07 -13.94
N ALA A 51 1.89 -17.84 -14.67
CA ALA A 51 0.65 -18.38 -14.14
C ALA A 51 0.93 -19.73 -13.47
N PHE A 52 0.51 -19.90 -12.22
CA PHE A 52 0.56 -21.19 -11.56
C PHE A 52 -0.38 -22.21 -12.24
N ASP A 53 -1.58 -21.76 -12.61
CA ASP A 53 -2.56 -22.53 -13.38
C ASP A 53 -2.72 -21.91 -14.78
N PRO A 54 -2.49 -22.68 -15.87
CA PRO A 54 -2.62 -22.16 -17.23
C PRO A 54 -4.01 -21.59 -17.56
N SER A 55 -5.06 -22.03 -16.86
CA SER A 55 -6.41 -21.48 -17.03
C SER A 55 -6.54 -20.01 -16.62
N PHE A 56 -5.58 -19.47 -15.87
CA PHE A 56 -5.49 -18.04 -15.59
C PHE A 56 -5.43 -17.20 -16.87
N PHE A 57 -4.79 -17.70 -17.92
CA PHE A 57 -4.75 -17.03 -19.23
C PHE A 57 -6.11 -17.02 -19.95
N ASN A 58 -7.09 -17.83 -19.52
CA ASN A 58 -8.47 -17.68 -20.00
C ASN A 58 -9.15 -16.41 -19.45
N LEU A 59 -8.65 -15.86 -18.33
CA LEU A 59 -9.17 -14.64 -17.71
C LEU A 59 -8.51 -13.39 -18.30
N ILE A 60 -7.17 -13.38 -18.38
CA ILE A 60 -6.40 -12.20 -18.79
C ILE A 60 -6.00 -12.18 -20.28
N GLY A 61 -6.21 -13.31 -20.98
CA GLY A 61 -5.78 -13.52 -22.36
C GLY A 61 -4.37 -14.11 -22.48
N SER A 62 -4.14 -14.92 -23.51
CA SER A 62 -2.82 -15.55 -23.77
C SER A 62 -1.73 -14.54 -24.11
N GLU A 63 -2.13 -13.36 -24.61
CA GLU A 63 -1.22 -12.28 -24.99
C GLU A 63 -1.00 -11.25 -23.87
N ALA A 64 -1.42 -11.53 -22.63
CA ALA A 64 -1.20 -10.64 -21.51
C ALA A 64 0.31 -10.39 -21.28
N ARG A 65 0.65 -9.14 -20.94
CA ARG A 65 2.02 -8.69 -20.64
C ARG A 65 2.00 -7.87 -19.35
N VAL A 66 3.11 -7.92 -18.62
CA VAL A 66 3.37 -7.02 -17.50
C VAL A 66 4.25 -5.90 -18.02
N GLU A 67 3.84 -4.66 -17.79
CA GLU A 67 4.60 -3.48 -18.18
C GLU A 67 4.90 -2.63 -16.95
N HIS A 68 6.14 -2.16 -16.85
CA HIS A 68 6.52 -1.19 -15.86
C HIS A 68 6.08 0.20 -16.34
N VAL A 69 5.05 0.77 -15.73
CA VAL A 69 4.41 2.02 -16.17
C VAL A 69 4.89 3.27 -15.43
N TRP A 70 5.64 3.13 -14.33
CA TRP A 70 6.16 4.23 -13.53
C TRP A 70 7.33 3.78 -12.64
N ASP A 71 8.49 4.45 -12.76
CA ASP A 71 9.73 4.15 -12.02
C ASP A 71 10.00 5.21 -10.92
N PRO A 72 9.47 5.03 -9.70
CA PRO A 72 9.69 5.98 -8.62
C PRO A 72 11.11 5.92 -8.05
N ALA A 73 11.48 6.96 -7.29
CA ALA A 73 12.67 6.88 -6.44
C ALA A 73 12.54 5.69 -5.47
N ASN A 74 13.63 4.99 -5.23
CA ASN A 74 13.70 3.78 -4.38
C ASN A 74 13.28 3.97 -2.91
N THR A 75 13.05 5.21 -2.47
CA THR A 75 12.50 5.57 -1.16
C THR A 75 10.99 5.71 -1.15
N THR A 76 10.33 5.56 -2.29
CA THR A 76 8.89 5.75 -2.45
C THR A 76 8.17 4.44 -2.23
N ILE A 77 7.33 4.35 -1.19
CA ILE A 77 6.37 3.26 -1.05
C ILE A 77 5.06 3.76 -1.64
N HIS A 78 4.52 3.08 -2.63
CA HIS A 78 3.26 3.45 -3.27
C HIS A 78 2.13 2.55 -2.77
N GLU A 79 0.98 3.15 -2.48
CA GLU A 79 -0.19 2.51 -1.88
C GLU A 79 -1.48 3.12 -2.44
N ALA A 80 -2.64 2.60 -2.01
CA ALA A 80 -3.95 3.25 -2.24
C ALA A 80 -4.31 3.44 -3.73
N SER A 81 -4.03 2.45 -4.59
CA SER A 81 -4.29 2.56 -6.03
C SER A 81 -5.78 2.61 -6.35
N CYS A 82 -6.22 3.62 -7.09
CA CYS A 82 -7.64 3.96 -7.23
C CYS A 82 -7.97 4.55 -8.61
N LEU A 83 -8.74 3.86 -9.45
CA LEU A 83 -9.12 4.42 -10.76
C LEU A 83 -10.16 5.53 -10.60
N ILE A 84 -9.92 6.70 -11.18
CA ILE A 84 -10.86 7.83 -11.29
C ILE A 84 -11.43 7.86 -12.72
N PRO A 85 -12.60 7.26 -13.00
CA PRO A 85 -13.06 7.05 -14.36
C PRO A 85 -13.32 8.36 -15.13
N LYS A 86 -13.82 9.39 -14.44
CA LYS A 86 -14.13 10.70 -15.05
C LYS A 86 -12.89 11.40 -15.60
N LEU A 87 -11.73 11.15 -15.01
CA LEU A 87 -10.46 11.77 -15.40
C LEU A 87 -9.61 10.83 -16.26
N ASN A 88 -10.02 9.57 -16.43
CA ASN A 88 -9.19 8.52 -16.98
C ASN A 88 -7.80 8.48 -16.34
N SER A 89 -7.77 8.65 -15.02
CA SER A 89 -6.54 8.70 -14.24
C SER A 89 -6.60 7.66 -13.13
N LEU A 90 -5.46 7.09 -12.79
CA LEU A 90 -5.28 6.36 -11.56
C LEU A 90 -4.90 7.38 -10.46
N TYR A 91 -5.20 7.08 -9.21
CA TYR A 91 -4.69 7.75 -8.02
C TYR A 91 -3.85 6.75 -7.26
N PHE A 92 -2.76 7.17 -6.64
CA PHE A 92 -2.08 6.41 -5.59
C PHE A 92 -1.46 7.36 -4.57
N ALA A 93 -1.25 6.85 -3.38
CA ALA A 93 -0.52 7.55 -2.34
C ALA A 93 0.96 7.16 -2.37
N SER A 94 1.84 8.08 -2.02
CA SER A 94 3.20 7.75 -1.59
C SER A 94 3.21 7.73 -0.07
N TRP A 95 3.30 6.55 0.52
CA TRP A 95 3.40 6.34 1.96
C TRP A 95 4.87 6.41 2.36
N ALA A 96 5.36 7.54 2.86
CA ALA A 96 6.78 7.65 3.20
C ALA A 96 7.08 8.75 4.21
N PHE A 97 7.90 8.39 5.18
CA PHE A 97 8.40 9.23 6.26
C PHE A 97 9.18 10.44 5.71
N ASN A 98 8.55 11.61 5.72
CA ASN A 98 9.06 12.95 5.33
C ASN A 98 8.77 13.41 3.89
N HIS A 99 7.69 12.99 3.23
CA HIS A 99 7.39 13.51 1.89
C HIS A 99 5.91 13.89 1.69
N ASP A 100 5.67 15.10 1.17
CA ASP A 100 4.32 15.63 0.84
C ASP A 100 3.76 15.11 -0.51
N TRP A 101 4.31 14.02 -1.06
CA TRP A 101 4.00 13.64 -2.43
C TRP A 101 2.66 12.92 -2.54
N HIS A 102 1.76 13.51 -3.30
CA HIS A 102 0.55 12.85 -3.77
C HIS A 102 0.60 12.80 -5.29
N PHE A 103 0.48 11.60 -5.84
CA PHE A 103 0.54 11.39 -7.27
C PHE A 103 -0.83 10.96 -7.76
N PRO A 104 -1.55 11.82 -8.48
CA PRO A 104 -2.50 11.33 -9.46
C PRO A 104 -1.70 10.86 -10.69
N PRO A 105 -1.46 9.56 -10.91
CA PRO A 105 -1.04 9.11 -12.22
C PRO A 105 -2.19 9.30 -13.20
N GLN A 106 -2.15 10.39 -13.95
CA GLN A 106 -2.63 10.28 -15.33
C GLN A 106 -1.67 9.29 -16.00
N CYS A 107 -2.18 8.14 -16.44
CA CYS A 107 -1.40 7.04 -17.03
C CYS A 107 -0.73 7.40 -18.38
N HIS A 108 -0.38 8.67 -18.60
CA HIS A 108 0.33 9.12 -19.79
C HIS A 108 1.27 10.32 -19.58
N ASP A 109 1.11 11.11 -18.51
CA ASP A 109 1.93 12.30 -18.31
C ASP A 109 2.39 12.38 -16.85
N GLU A 110 3.68 12.11 -16.65
CA GLU A 110 4.38 12.37 -15.40
C GLU A 110 4.21 13.85 -14.99
N ARG A 111 4.02 14.09 -13.68
CA ARG A 111 4.18 15.38 -12.98
C ARG A 111 2.99 16.37 -12.95
N SER A 112 1.78 15.93 -12.66
CA SER A 112 0.91 16.78 -11.82
C SER A 112 1.08 16.40 -10.35
N GLN A 113 2.23 16.78 -9.77
CA GLN A 113 2.36 16.87 -8.31
C GLN A 113 1.34 17.88 -7.87
N ALA A 114 0.37 17.44 -7.10
CA ALA A 114 -0.62 18.34 -6.61
C ALA A 114 -0.62 18.27 -5.10
N ASN A 115 -0.02 19.32 -4.53
CA ASN A 115 -0.16 19.71 -3.14
C ASN A 115 -1.62 20.12 -2.95
N HIS A 116 -2.50 19.12 -2.91
CA HIS A 116 -3.91 19.31 -2.66
C HIS A 116 -4.09 19.46 -1.16
N ASP A 117 -4.51 20.68 -0.80
CA ASP A 117 -5.04 21.16 0.48
C ASP A 117 -4.90 20.19 1.66
N GLY A 118 -4.17 20.60 2.70
CA GLY A 118 -3.85 19.83 3.90
C GLY A 118 -5.05 19.36 4.74
N SER A 119 -6.27 19.46 4.22
CA SER A 119 -7.51 19.00 4.83
C SER A 119 -7.75 17.49 4.70
N ALA A 120 -7.13 16.82 3.72
CA ALA A 120 -7.33 15.39 3.48
C ALA A 120 -6.39 14.47 4.30
N GLY A 121 -5.83 14.98 5.40
CA GLY A 121 -4.90 14.26 6.28
C GLY A 121 -3.52 14.01 5.65
N HIS A 122 -2.53 13.86 6.53
CA HIS A 122 -1.19 13.40 6.19
C HIS A 122 -1.18 11.86 6.14
N GLU A 123 -0.24 11.30 5.37
CA GLU A 123 0.00 9.84 5.28
C GLU A 123 -1.24 9.03 4.85
N ARG A 124 -1.60 9.15 3.58
CA ARG A 124 -2.72 8.43 2.95
C ARG A 124 -2.31 7.01 2.62
N THR A 125 -3.20 6.06 2.85
CA THR A 125 -2.85 4.62 2.90
C THR A 125 -3.80 3.75 2.11
N GLY A 126 -5.07 4.16 1.96
CA GLY A 126 -6.07 3.41 1.19
C GLY A 126 -6.96 4.35 0.38
N CYS A 127 -7.59 3.80 -0.67
CA CYS A 127 -8.50 4.54 -1.51
C CYS A 127 -9.58 3.67 -2.12
N GLN A 128 -10.81 4.20 -2.14
CA GLN A 128 -11.91 3.65 -2.94
C GLN A 128 -12.72 4.74 -3.65
N MET A 129 -13.07 4.53 -4.92
CA MET A 129 -14.04 5.37 -5.63
C MET A 129 -15.46 4.88 -5.37
N TYR A 130 -16.34 5.79 -4.94
CA TYR A 130 -17.76 5.48 -4.75
C TYR A 130 -18.64 6.70 -5.02
N ASN A 131 -19.72 6.52 -5.79
CA ASN A 131 -20.67 7.57 -6.17
C ASN A 131 -20.01 8.88 -6.66
N GLY A 132 -18.92 8.77 -7.42
CA GLY A 132 -18.21 9.89 -8.02
C GLY A 132 -17.31 10.69 -7.07
N SER A 133 -17.12 10.21 -5.83
CA SER A 133 -16.15 10.75 -4.86
C SER A 133 -15.07 9.71 -4.58
N LEU A 134 -13.87 10.20 -4.24
CA LEU A 134 -12.82 9.38 -3.63
C LEU A 134 -13.10 9.28 -2.13
N TYR A 135 -12.88 8.12 -1.57
CA TYR A 135 -12.83 7.87 -0.13
C TYR A 135 -11.41 7.42 0.18
N ILE A 136 -10.76 8.10 1.13
CA ILE A 136 -9.35 7.94 1.41
C ILE A 136 -9.19 7.70 2.91
N THR A 137 -8.40 6.69 3.27
CA THR A 137 -7.94 6.46 4.64
C THR A 137 -6.59 7.13 4.87
N THR A 138 -6.39 7.60 6.10
CA THR A 138 -5.16 8.27 6.53
C THR A 138 -4.65 7.67 7.84
N ASP A 139 -3.32 7.63 8.02
CA ASP A 139 -2.69 7.37 9.31
C ASP A 139 -2.76 8.59 10.25
N GLY A 140 -2.91 9.80 9.70
CA GLY A 140 -2.82 11.04 10.46
C GLY A 140 -1.39 11.60 10.46
N GLY A 141 -0.98 12.25 11.55
CA GLY A 141 0.32 12.92 11.65
C GLY A 141 0.18 14.44 11.80
N GLU A 142 1.27 15.11 12.19
CA GLU A 142 1.30 16.57 12.44
C GLU A 142 0.21 17.08 13.41
N GLY A 143 -0.11 16.27 14.43
CA GLY A 143 -1.16 16.60 15.41
C GLY A 143 -2.58 16.22 14.96
N THR A 144 -2.72 15.52 13.84
CA THR A 144 -3.97 14.90 13.38
C THR A 144 -3.98 13.39 13.64
N TYR A 145 -5.17 12.81 13.79
CA TYR A 145 -5.37 11.37 13.95
C TYR A 145 -5.84 10.74 12.64
N ALA A 146 -5.74 9.43 12.57
CA ALA A 146 -6.26 8.63 11.47
C ALA A 146 -7.73 8.96 11.17
N SER A 147 -8.03 9.07 9.88
CA SER A 147 -9.33 9.54 9.42
C SER A 147 -9.75 8.87 8.11
N LEU A 148 -11.07 8.71 7.96
CA LEU A 148 -11.71 8.50 6.67
C LEU A 148 -12.12 9.87 6.13
N VAL A 149 -11.63 10.17 4.93
CA VAL A 149 -11.87 11.43 4.24
C VAL A 149 -12.60 11.15 2.93
N LYS A 150 -13.60 11.97 2.63
CA LYS A 150 -14.24 12.00 1.31
C LYS A 150 -13.70 13.17 0.51
N VAL A 151 -13.32 12.94 -0.73
CA VAL A 151 -12.68 13.92 -1.62
C VAL A 151 -13.43 14.00 -2.95
N ASP A 152 -13.68 15.22 -3.42
CA ASP A 152 -14.11 15.46 -4.79
C ASP A 152 -12.90 15.34 -5.73
N PRO A 153 -12.82 14.33 -6.62
CA PRO A 153 -11.64 14.12 -7.46
C PRO A 153 -11.40 15.23 -8.49
N LEU A 154 -12.38 16.12 -8.74
CA LEU A 154 -12.23 17.22 -9.70
C LEU A 154 -11.66 18.48 -9.02
N THR A 155 -12.08 18.75 -7.78
CA THR A 155 -11.72 19.99 -7.07
C THR A 155 -10.75 19.76 -5.92
N TRP A 156 -10.55 18.50 -5.52
CA TRP A 156 -9.76 18.07 -4.37
C TRP A 156 -10.20 18.64 -3.02
N LYS A 157 -11.41 19.21 -2.97
CA LYS A 157 -12.04 19.56 -1.70
C LYS A 157 -12.36 18.30 -0.93
N SER A 158 -12.08 18.34 0.37
CA SER A 158 -12.21 17.18 1.24
C SER A 158 -13.04 17.47 2.48
N GLU A 159 -13.65 16.42 3.03
CA GLU A 159 -14.34 16.44 4.32
C GLU A 159 -14.02 15.16 5.12
N VAL A 160 -13.81 15.32 6.42
CA VAL A 160 -13.62 14.18 7.33
C VAL A 160 -14.97 13.55 7.62
N ILE A 161 -15.09 12.25 7.34
CA ILE A 161 -16.31 11.45 7.57
C ILE A 161 -16.26 10.78 8.95
N LEU A 162 -15.09 10.27 9.33
CA LEU A 162 -14.89 9.52 10.56
C LEU A 162 -13.44 9.68 11.03
N ASN A 163 -13.23 9.98 12.30
CA ASN A 163 -11.88 10.09 12.89
C ASN A 163 -11.79 9.61 14.36
N ASN A 164 -12.89 9.08 14.91
CA ASN A 164 -12.90 8.48 16.23
C ASN A 164 -14.01 7.44 16.37
N PHE A 165 -13.88 6.57 17.37
CA PHE A 165 -14.92 5.65 17.81
C PHE A 165 -15.07 5.75 19.33
N TYR A 166 -16.27 6.07 19.82
CA TYR A 166 -16.50 6.38 21.24
C TYR A 166 -15.49 7.38 21.83
N GLN A 167 -15.18 8.46 21.10
CA GLN A 167 -14.23 9.51 21.51
C GLN A 167 -12.76 9.04 21.60
N GLN A 168 -12.45 7.81 21.16
CA GLN A 168 -11.08 7.33 21.01
C GLN A 168 -10.63 7.52 19.56
N PRO A 169 -9.44 8.08 19.32
CA PRO A 169 -8.88 8.14 17.98
C PRO A 169 -8.56 6.73 17.46
N PHE A 170 -8.45 6.60 16.14
CA PHE A 170 -7.97 5.38 15.50
C PHE A 170 -6.43 5.30 15.54
N GLN A 171 -5.90 4.10 15.37
CA GLN A 171 -4.46 3.81 15.47
C GLN A 171 -3.70 3.96 14.16
N GLY A 172 -4.42 4.02 13.03
CA GLY A 172 -3.86 4.15 11.70
C GLY A 172 -4.67 3.35 10.71
N PHE A 173 -5.46 4.02 9.87
CA PHE A 173 -6.17 3.29 8.84
C PHE A 173 -5.19 2.84 7.76
N ASN A 174 -5.24 1.57 7.38
CA ASN A 174 -4.44 1.05 6.26
C ASN A 174 -5.26 1.12 4.96
N ASP A 175 -6.22 0.22 4.76
CA ASP A 175 -7.05 0.21 3.55
C ASP A 175 -8.56 0.34 3.83
N LEU A 176 -9.33 0.59 2.78
CA LEU A 176 -10.79 0.56 2.80
C LEU A 176 -11.39 -0.11 1.56
N ASP A 177 -12.62 -0.59 1.72
CA ASP A 177 -13.50 -0.92 0.60
C ASP A 177 -14.94 -0.46 0.89
N ILE A 178 -15.72 -0.28 -0.16
CA ILE A 178 -17.10 0.21 -0.10
C ILE A 178 -17.99 -0.76 -0.87
N ASP A 179 -18.94 -1.35 -0.17
CA ASP A 179 -19.88 -2.28 -0.80
C ASP A 179 -20.91 -1.55 -1.70
N PRO A 180 -21.65 -2.27 -2.54
CA PRO A 180 -22.63 -1.65 -3.45
C PRO A 180 -23.79 -0.93 -2.75
N GLN A 181 -23.99 -1.14 -1.43
CA GLN A 181 -24.98 -0.42 -0.64
C GLN A 181 -24.40 0.87 -0.03
N GLY A 182 -23.08 1.05 -0.10
CA GLY A 182 -22.36 2.19 0.45
C GLY A 182 -21.90 1.99 1.90
N ASN A 183 -21.90 0.75 2.41
CA ASN A 183 -21.25 0.50 3.69
C ASN A 183 -19.74 0.48 3.50
N ILE A 184 -19.04 1.14 4.42
CA ILE A 184 -17.59 1.33 4.35
C ILE A 184 -16.93 0.37 5.34
N TRP A 185 -16.02 -0.43 4.83
CA TRP A 185 -15.18 -1.35 5.58
C TRP A 185 -13.75 -0.80 5.55
N MET A 186 -13.11 -0.67 6.70
CA MET A 186 -11.77 -0.13 6.79
C MET A 186 -10.97 -0.88 7.84
N THR A 187 -9.67 -0.99 7.63
CA THR A 187 -8.76 -1.63 8.57
C THR A 187 -8.11 -0.58 9.47
N ASP A 188 -8.31 -0.69 10.79
CA ASP A 188 -7.56 0.07 11.79
C ASP A 188 -6.36 -0.77 12.26
N SER A 189 -5.17 -0.32 11.91
CA SER A 189 -3.91 -1.02 12.16
C SER A 189 -3.01 -0.20 13.08
N SER A 190 -1.95 -0.80 13.62
CA SER A 190 -0.98 -0.08 14.43
C SER A 190 0.03 0.73 13.59
N SER A 191 -0.23 0.96 12.29
CA SER A 191 0.67 1.66 11.37
C SER A 191 1.10 3.02 11.91
N ALA A 192 0.15 3.89 12.26
CA ALA A 192 0.48 5.24 12.71
C ALA A 192 1.28 5.22 14.02
N TRP A 193 0.97 4.31 14.95
CA TRP A 193 1.74 4.13 16.18
C TRP A 193 3.17 3.61 15.92
N SER A 194 3.30 2.54 15.12
CA SER A 194 4.60 1.96 14.74
C SER A 194 5.50 2.96 14.01
N ASN A 195 4.89 3.97 13.39
CA ASN A 195 5.52 5.02 12.61
C ASN A 195 5.70 6.34 13.36
N ALA A 196 5.35 6.40 14.66
CA ALA A 196 5.42 7.61 15.48
C ALA A 196 4.62 8.81 14.92
N LEU A 197 3.53 8.52 14.19
CA LEU A 197 2.59 9.52 13.67
C LEU A 197 1.51 9.89 14.69
N THR A 198 1.33 9.04 15.72
CA THR A 198 0.39 9.25 16.82
C THR A 198 1.00 8.83 18.14
N ASP A 199 0.64 9.53 19.22
CA ASP A 199 0.97 9.15 20.61
C ASP A 199 -0.07 8.16 21.21
N PHE A 200 -1.12 7.84 20.45
CA PHE A 200 -2.16 6.91 20.89
C PHE A 200 -1.74 5.46 20.64
N ALA A 201 -1.30 4.78 21.70
CA ALA A 201 -0.89 3.38 21.65
C ALA A 201 -2.09 2.41 21.55
N PRO A 202 -1.92 1.23 20.92
CA PRO A 202 -2.94 0.19 20.92
C PRO A 202 -3.39 -0.16 22.34
N ALA A 203 -4.70 -0.31 22.54
CA ALA A 203 -5.21 -0.88 23.79
C ALA A 203 -4.68 -2.33 23.91
N THR A 204 -3.86 -2.59 24.92
CA THR A 204 -3.32 -3.92 25.26
C THR A 204 -4.39 -4.85 25.78
#